data_AF-A0A396GRS6-F1
#
_entry.id   AF-A0A396GRS6-F1
#
_cell.length_a   1.000
_cell.length_b   1.000
_cell.length_c   1.000
_cell.angle_alpha   90.00
_cell.angle_beta   90.00
_cell.angle_gamma   90.00
#
_symmetry.space_group_name_H-M   'P 1'
#
loop_
_entity.id
_entity.type
_entity.pdbx_description
1 polymer ?
#
loop_
_entity_poly.entity_id
_entity_poly.type
_entity_poly.pdbx_seq_one_letter_code
_entity_poly.pdbx_strand_id
1 'polypeptide(L)'
;MPRMSTHFVDICVFKELFYIVNKIGRTFAYGAADFSVQQVAKHVDGGDIKFLVESEGELLLVDIYDSHGFGFPGEDGLRLDVFTLNEKHKKWVKLTSLGNRILFLGNEYSFSTTASDLSIAKGNCVIFTCESFNYFDDMLCGMCVFHLDQRRVSPLSDYPDHSNLFWPPPDWILKMLQHS
;
A
#
# COMPACT_ATOMS: atom_id res chain seq x y z
N MET A 1 30.95 9.61 11.51
CA MET A 1 29.87 9.36 10.53
C MET A 1 28.56 9.20 11.28
N PRO A 2 27.49 9.95 10.98
CA PRO A 2 26.23 9.72 11.66
C PRO A 2 25.65 8.40 11.14
N ARG A 3 25.46 7.43 12.03
CA ARG A 3 24.69 6.21 11.78
C ARG A 3 23.24 6.60 11.50
N MET A 4 22.88 6.84 10.25
CA MET A 4 21.49 6.89 9.85
C MET A 4 20.93 5.47 9.91
N SER A 5 19.87 5.29 10.69
CA SER A 5 19.07 4.06 10.77
C SER A 5 18.80 3.48 9.37
N THR A 6 19.34 2.29 9.11
CA THR A 6 19.16 1.50 7.88
C THR A 6 17.99 0.52 8.01
N HIS A 7 16.99 0.82 8.84
CA HIS A 7 15.84 -0.07 9.03
C HIS A 7 14.95 -0.02 7.80
N PHE A 8 15.05 -1.06 6.97
CA PHE A 8 14.13 -1.32 5.88
C PHE A 8 12.78 -1.77 6.45
N VAL A 9 11.71 -1.30 5.83
CA VAL A 9 10.33 -1.53 6.29
C VAL A 9 9.50 -2.32 5.31
N ASP A 10 9.89 -2.33 4.03
CA ASP A 10 9.20 -3.12 3.02
C ASP A 10 10.12 -3.54 1.87
N ILE A 11 9.72 -4.60 1.17
CA ILE A 11 10.42 -5.22 0.05
C ILE A 11 9.44 -5.56 -1.07
N CYS A 12 9.83 -5.32 -2.32
CA CYS A 12 9.06 -5.67 -3.50
C CYS A 12 9.96 -6.25 -4.59
N VAL A 13 9.45 -7.22 -5.35
CA VAL A 13 10.13 -7.73 -6.54
C VAL A 13 9.64 -6.94 -7.75
N PHE A 14 10.58 -6.31 -8.47
CA PHE A 14 10.28 -5.53 -9.67
C PHE A 14 11.37 -5.75 -10.70
N LYS A 15 11.00 -6.03 -11.96
CA LYS A 15 11.95 -6.32 -13.05
C LYS A 15 13.04 -7.34 -12.64
N GLU A 16 12.62 -8.42 -11.97
CA GLU A 16 13.49 -9.52 -11.50
C GLU A 16 14.53 -9.11 -10.44
N LEU A 17 14.40 -7.91 -9.85
CA LEU A 17 15.26 -7.41 -8.79
C LEU A 17 14.48 -7.20 -7.50
N PHE A 18 15.16 -7.28 -6.36
CA PHE A 18 14.57 -6.95 -5.07
C PHE A 18 14.76 -5.47 -4.78
N TYR A 19 13.67 -4.77 -4.51
CA TYR A 19 13.68 -3.38 -4.10
C TYR A 19 13.31 -3.30 -2.63
N ILE A 20 14.14 -2.62 -1.84
CA ILE A 20 13.91 -2.42 -0.41
C ILE A 20 13.80 -0.93 -0.11
N VAL A 21 12.86 -0.57 0.76
CA VAL A 21 12.64 0.83 1.17
C VAL A 21 12.79 0.96 2.68
N ASN A 22 13.36 2.06 3.14
CA ASN A 22 13.43 2.39 4.56
C ASN A 22 12.34 3.41 4.98
N LYS A 23 12.25 3.70 6.28
CA LYS A 23 11.23 4.63 6.83
C LYS A 23 11.16 6.00 6.15
N ILE A 24 12.29 6.52 5.65
CA ILE A 24 12.34 7.83 4.96
C ILE A 24 12.13 7.73 3.44
N GLY A 25 11.69 6.59 2.92
CA GLY A 25 11.47 6.40 1.49
C GLY A 25 12.76 6.29 0.65
N ARG A 26 13.93 6.07 1.27
CA ARG A 26 15.14 5.70 0.52
C ARG A 26 15.00 4.28 0.01
N THR A 27 15.25 4.11 -1.28
CA THR A 27 15.04 2.83 -1.94
C THR A 27 16.31 2.36 -2.63
N PHE A 28 16.58 1.07 -2.47
CA PHE A 28 17.72 0.39 -3.07
C PHE A 28 17.21 -0.79 -3.88
N ALA A 29 17.83 -1.02 -5.04
CA ALA A 29 17.68 -2.23 -5.81
C ALA A 29 18.84 -3.18 -5.51
N TYR A 30 18.52 -4.47 -5.40
CA TYR A 30 19.45 -5.54 -5.12
C TYR A 30 19.45 -6.55 -6.26
N GLY A 31 20.62 -6.72 -6.89
CA GLY A 31 20.88 -7.74 -7.90
C GLY A 31 21.08 -9.11 -7.26
N ALA A 32 20.12 -10.02 -7.47
CA ALA A 32 20.24 -11.38 -6.93
C ALA A 32 21.43 -12.17 -7.52
N ALA A 33 21.84 -11.86 -8.75
CA ALA A 33 22.90 -12.57 -9.45
C ALA A 33 24.33 -12.11 -9.08
N ASP A 34 24.50 -10.81 -8.78
CA ASP A 34 25.82 -10.19 -8.58
C ASP A 34 25.98 -9.55 -7.20
N PHE A 35 24.97 -9.70 -6.32
CA PHE A 35 24.93 -9.12 -4.98
C PHE A 35 25.14 -7.59 -4.99
N SER A 36 24.85 -6.93 -6.13
CA SER A 36 25.03 -5.49 -6.27
C SER A 36 23.93 -4.73 -5.54
N VAL A 37 24.31 -3.64 -4.88
CA VAL A 37 23.38 -2.74 -4.19
C VAL A 37 23.44 -1.38 -4.87
N GLN A 38 22.33 -0.95 -5.45
CA GLN A 38 22.24 0.36 -6.07
C GLN A 38 21.15 1.20 -5.41
N GLN A 39 21.50 2.39 -4.95
CA GLN A 39 20.49 3.37 -4.57
C GLN A 39 19.74 3.86 -5.82
N VAL A 40 18.42 3.64 -5.81
CA VAL A 40 17.49 4.00 -6.90
C VAL A 40 16.59 5.17 -6.53
N ALA A 41 16.47 5.53 -5.25
CA ALA A 41 15.76 6.74 -4.83
C ALA A 41 16.36 7.37 -3.55
N LYS A 42 16.34 8.72 -3.48
CA LYS A 42 17.01 9.50 -2.43
C LYS A 42 16.30 9.61 -1.09
N HIS A 43 14.99 9.81 -1.07
CA HIS A 43 14.06 9.83 0.07
C HIS A 43 12.76 10.47 -0.42
N VAL A 44 11.70 10.29 0.35
CA VAL A 44 10.48 11.09 0.27
C VAL A 44 10.32 11.73 1.64
N ASP A 45 10.18 13.06 1.69
CA ASP A 45 9.75 13.75 2.89
C ASP A 45 8.24 13.53 3.02
N GLY A 46 7.83 12.66 3.94
CA GLY A 46 6.45 12.20 4.01
C GLY A 46 6.11 11.47 5.29
N GLY A 47 5.25 10.45 5.18
CA GLY A 47 4.64 9.75 6.30
C GLY A 47 5.57 8.79 7.05
N ASP A 48 5.00 7.98 7.92
CA ASP A 48 5.76 7.07 8.81
C ASP A 48 5.81 5.63 8.28
N ILE A 49 4.86 5.26 7.42
CA ILE A 49 4.70 3.91 6.89
C ILE A 49 4.93 3.93 5.38
N LYS A 50 5.63 2.92 4.86
CA LYS A 50 6.00 2.80 3.44
C LYS A 50 5.69 1.40 2.93
N PHE A 51 5.02 1.33 1.79
CA PHE A 51 4.81 0.09 1.03
C PHE A 51 5.32 0.25 -0.40
N LEU A 52 5.99 -0.78 -0.92
CA LEU A 52 6.37 -0.92 -2.31
C LEU A 52 5.41 -1.85 -3.01
N VAL A 53 4.94 -1.45 -4.18
CA VAL A 53 3.99 -2.24 -4.98
C VAL A 53 4.42 -2.23 -6.43
N GLU A 54 4.57 -3.39 -7.05
CA GLU A 54 4.68 -3.50 -8.50
C GLU A 54 3.29 -3.36 -9.12
N SER A 55 3.19 -2.55 -10.16
CA SER A 55 1.91 -2.23 -10.78
C SER A 55 2.08 -1.84 -12.25
N GLU A 56 1.66 -2.72 -13.15
CA GLU A 56 1.70 -2.53 -14.61
C GLU A 56 3.10 -2.15 -15.14
N GLY A 57 4.16 -2.78 -14.61
CA GLY A 57 5.54 -2.51 -15.02
C GLY A 57 6.13 -1.22 -14.43
N GLU A 58 5.45 -0.61 -13.47
CA GLU A 58 5.96 0.48 -12.64
C GLU A 58 6.20 -0.01 -11.21
N LEU A 59 7.24 0.53 -10.56
CA LEU A 59 7.40 0.40 -9.12
C LEU A 59 6.77 1.61 -8.44
N LEU A 60 5.79 1.35 -7.58
CA LEU A 60 5.10 2.35 -6.80
C LEU A 60 5.57 2.34 -5.34
N LEU A 61 5.56 3.51 -4.72
CA LEU A 61 5.73 3.70 -3.29
C LEU A 61 4.45 4.31 -2.74
N VAL A 62 3.80 3.62 -1.82
CA VAL A 62 2.68 4.17 -1.04
C VAL A 62 3.23 4.66 0.30
N ASP A 63 2.99 5.93 0.57
CA ASP A 63 3.45 6.63 1.76
C ASP A 63 2.24 7.04 2.61
N ILE A 64 2.13 6.43 3.79
CA ILE A 64 1.01 6.64 4.71
C ILE A 64 1.49 7.47 5.90
N TYR A 65 0.77 8.56 6.13
CA TYR A 65 0.98 9.48 7.24
C TYR A 65 0.15 8.97 8.41
N ASP A 66 0.78 8.19 9.28
CA ASP A 66 0.15 7.72 10.51
C ASP A 66 0.17 8.85 11.54
N SER A 67 -0.95 9.55 11.68
CA SER A 67 -1.13 10.48 12.79
C SER A 67 -1.31 9.64 14.06
N HIS A 68 -0.24 9.41 14.80
CA HIS A 68 -0.32 8.85 16.16
C HIS A 68 -1.24 9.72 17.04
N GLY A 69 -2.54 9.46 17.03
CA GLY A 69 -3.50 10.14 17.91
C GLY A 69 -4.86 10.45 17.27
N PHE A 70 -5.82 9.57 17.53
CA PHE A 70 -7.24 9.82 17.83
C PHE A 70 -7.97 10.98 17.12
N GLY A 71 -8.85 10.62 16.18
CA GLY A 71 -9.94 11.48 15.74
C GLY A 71 -10.49 11.17 14.35
N PHE A 72 -11.09 9.99 14.13
CA PHE A 72 -11.93 9.76 12.96
C PHE A 72 -13.41 9.69 13.35
N PRO A 73 -14.32 10.26 12.53
CA PRO A 73 -14.06 10.98 11.28
C PRO A 73 -13.88 12.49 11.55
N GLY A 74 -12.72 13.06 11.19
CA GLY A 74 -12.40 14.49 11.35
C GLY A 74 -11.53 15.00 10.19
N GLU A 75 -11.43 16.32 10.06
CA GLU A 75 -10.74 17.02 8.94
C GLU A 75 -9.26 16.64 8.75
N ASP A 76 -8.62 16.04 9.77
CA ASP A 76 -7.22 15.59 9.74
C ASP A 76 -7.10 14.09 9.44
N GLY A 77 -7.67 13.70 8.29
CA GLY A 77 -7.80 12.30 7.92
C GLY A 77 -6.47 11.58 7.60
N LEU A 78 -6.45 10.23 7.64
CA LEU A 78 -5.26 9.42 7.35
C LEU A 78 -4.91 9.75 5.93
N ARG A 79 -3.74 10.37 5.77
CA ARG A 79 -3.29 10.83 4.48
C ARG A 79 -2.43 9.74 3.86
N LEU A 80 -2.61 9.56 2.57
CA LEU A 80 -1.87 8.62 1.77
C LEU A 80 -1.44 9.32 0.48
N ASP A 81 -0.15 9.26 0.19
CA ASP A 81 0.41 9.70 -1.08
C ASP A 81 1.01 8.50 -1.82
N VAL A 82 0.79 8.43 -3.15
CA VAL A 82 1.38 7.40 -4.00
C VAL A 82 2.43 8.04 -4.90
N PHE A 83 3.55 7.36 -5.09
CA PHE A 83 4.65 7.80 -5.94
C PHE A 83 5.03 6.71 -6.93
N THR A 84 5.52 7.09 -8.11
CA THR A 84 6.17 6.19 -9.08
C THR A 84 7.68 6.44 -9.11
N LEU A 85 8.47 5.40 -9.34
CA LEU A 85 9.93 5.49 -9.42
C LEU A 85 10.37 6.08 -10.76
N ASN A 86 11.06 7.23 -10.72
CA ASN A 86 11.81 7.72 -11.86
C ASN A 86 13.26 7.20 -11.80
N GLU A 87 13.50 6.05 -12.43
CA GLU A 87 14.81 5.39 -12.42
C GLU A 87 15.94 6.29 -12.94
N LYS A 88 15.69 7.02 -14.03
CA LYS A 88 16.67 7.91 -14.67
C LYS A 88 17.17 9.01 -13.72
N HIS A 89 16.27 9.60 -12.94
CA HIS A 89 16.61 10.71 -12.04
C HIS A 89 16.78 10.26 -10.58
N LYS A 90 16.65 8.96 -10.30
CA LYS A 90 16.76 8.36 -8.98
C LYS A 90 15.89 9.05 -7.92
N LYS A 91 14.61 9.26 -8.24
CA LYS A 91 13.65 9.96 -7.38
C LYS A 91 12.25 9.38 -7.49
N TRP A 92 11.49 9.55 -6.42
CA TRP A 92 10.05 9.30 -6.39
C TRP A 92 9.30 10.50 -6.98
N VAL A 93 8.30 10.24 -7.81
CA VAL A 93 7.44 11.26 -8.41
C VAL A 93 6.01 10.99 -7.98
N LYS A 94 5.40 11.98 -7.31
CA LYS A 94 4.04 11.85 -6.78
C LYS A 94 3.03 11.65 -7.91
N LEU A 95 2.18 10.65 -7.77
CA LEU A 95 1.04 10.40 -8.63
C LEU A 95 -0.20 11.10 -8.09
N THR A 96 -1.02 11.60 -9.01
CA THR A 96 -2.34 12.17 -8.70
C THR A 96 -3.47 11.17 -8.94
N SER A 97 -3.20 10.09 -9.70
CA SER A 97 -4.16 9.06 -10.04
C SER A 97 -3.44 7.74 -10.34
N LEU A 98 -4.07 6.63 -9.96
CA LEU A 98 -3.72 5.26 -10.31
C LEU A 98 -4.45 4.78 -11.57
N GLY A 99 -5.38 5.57 -12.12
CA GLY A 99 -6.19 5.17 -13.27
C GLY A 99 -7.16 4.06 -12.90
N ASN A 100 -7.17 2.97 -13.67
CA ASN A 100 -8.03 1.81 -13.40
C ASN A 100 -7.48 0.88 -12.31
N ARG A 101 -6.31 1.18 -11.74
CA ARG A 101 -5.58 0.29 -10.84
C ARG A 101 -6.11 0.37 -9.41
N ILE A 102 -6.05 -0.76 -8.73
CA ILE A 102 -6.35 -0.95 -7.31
C ILE A 102 -5.11 -1.55 -6.67
N LEU A 103 -4.60 -0.90 -5.62
CA LEU A 103 -3.49 -1.45 -4.83
C LEU A 103 -4.04 -2.11 -3.56
N PHE A 104 -3.57 -3.30 -3.24
CA PHE A 104 -3.84 -3.99 -1.99
C PHE A 104 -2.57 -3.97 -1.13
N LEU A 105 -2.65 -3.41 0.07
CA LEU A 105 -1.55 -3.37 1.03
C LEU A 105 -1.84 -4.34 2.17
N GLY A 106 -1.00 -5.36 2.29
CA GLY A 106 -0.98 -6.29 3.42
C GLY A 106 0.30 -6.13 4.24
N ASN A 107 0.30 -6.68 5.44
CA ASN A 107 1.46 -6.64 6.34
C ASN A 107 2.67 -7.39 5.75
N GLU A 108 2.42 -8.49 5.05
CA GLU A 108 3.47 -9.36 4.51
C GLU A 108 3.71 -9.15 3.01
N TYR A 109 2.67 -8.76 2.28
CA TYR A 109 2.75 -8.63 0.83
C TYR A 109 1.75 -7.59 0.31
N SER A 110 2.20 -6.78 -0.64
CA SER A 110 1.37 -5.82 -1.35
C SER A 110 1.35 -6.14 -2.84
N PHE A 111 0.20 -5.97 -3.48
CA PHE A 111 0.04 -6.25 -4.90
C PHE A 111 -0.93 -5.28 -5.57
N SER A 112 -0.92 -5.27 -6.90
CA SER A 112 -1.80 -4.44 -7.73
C SER A 112 -2.67 -5.31 -8.63
N THR A 113 -3.86 -4.81 -8.95
CA THR A 113 -4.74 -5.33 -10.01
C THR A 113 -5.54 -4.19 -10.62
N THR A 114 -6.39 -4.47 -11.60
CA THR A 114 -7.29 -3.47 -12.19
C THR A 114 -8.72 -3.67 -11.70
N ALA A 115 -9.50 -2.58 -11.64
CA ALA A 115 -10.91 -2.67 -11.31
C ALA A 115 -11.68 -3.53 -12.32
N SER A 116 -11.26 -3.51 -13.59
CA SER A 116 -11.84 -4.35 -14.64
C SER A 116 -11.61 -5.84 -14.40
N ASP A 117 -10.42 -6.25 -13.94
CA ASP A 117 -10.15 -7.66 -13.61
C ASP A 117 -11.04 -8.15 -12.46
N LEU A 118 -11.43 -7.24 -11.55
CA LEU A 118 -12.29 -7.52 -10.42
C LEU A 118 -13.77 -7.24 -10.67
N SER A 119 -14.14 -6.85 -11.89
CA SER A 119 -15.52 -6.42 -12.25
C SER A 119 -16.07 -5.31 -11.35
N ILE A 120 -15.20 -4.45 -10.83
CA ILE A 120 -15.58 -3.28 -10.03
C ILE A 120 -15.70 -2.05 -10.93
N ALA A 121 -16.69 -1.21 -10.64
CA ALA A 121 -17.00 -0.02 -11.43
C ALA A 121 -15.85 1.02 -11.45
N LYS A 122 -15.02 1.08 -10.41
CA LYS A 122 -14.03 2.16 -10.25
C LYS A 122 -12.74 1.68 -9.58
N GLY A 123 -11.61 1.95 -10.23
CA GLY A 123 -10.28 1.83 -9.64
C GLY A 123 -9.87 3.11 -8.92
N ASN A 124 -8.60 3.49 -9.10
CA ASN A 124 -8.00 4.68 -8.51
C ASN A 124 -8.02 4.67 -6.97
N CYS A 125 -7.81 3.50 -6.37
CA CYS A 125 -7.87 3.32 -4.94
C CYS A 125 -6.81 2.39 -4.37
N VAL A 126 -6.63 2.51 -3.07
CA VAL A 126 -5.77 1.65 -2.26
C VAL A 126 -6.64 1.01 -1.19
N ILE A 127 -6.62 -0.31 -1.11
CA ILE A 127 -7.32 -1.11 -0.10
C ILE A 127 -6.25 -1.65 0.86
N PHE A 128 -6.46 -1.49 2.16
CA PHE A 128 -5.49 -1.91 3.17
C PHE A 128 -6.17 -2.23 4.49
N THR A 129 -5.54 -3.05 5.31
CA THR A 129 -5.97 -3.28 6.69
C THR A 129 -5.46 -2.15 7.57
N CYS A 130 -6.33 -1.59 8.41
CA CYS A 130 -5.96 -0.52 9.32
C CYS A 130 -6.33 -0.92 10.75
N GLU A 131 -5.32 -1.07 11.61
CA GLU A 131 -5.51 -1.48 13.01
C GLU A 131 -6.42 -0.51 13.77
N SER A 132 -6.42 0.77 13.40
CA SER A 132 -7.32 1.78 13.97
C SER A 132 -8.80 1.49 13.75
N PHE A 133 -9.17 0.71 12.73
CA PHE A 133 -10.55 0.31 12.44
C PHE A 133 -10.95 -1.02 13.10
N ASN A 134 -10.00 -1.76 13.66
CA ASN A 134 -10.29 -3.01 14.39
C ASN A 134 -11.07 -2.75 15.70
N TYR A 135 -11.19 -1.50 16.14
CA TYR A 135 -11.94 -1.11 17.33
C TYR A 135 -13.43 -0.84 17.07
N PHE A 136 -13.89 -0.89 15.81
CA PHE A 136 -15.29 -0.69 15.45
C PHE A 136 -15.94 -2.04 15.08
N ASP A 137 -16.87 -2.48 15.92
CA ASP A 137 -17.51 -3.81 15.93
C ASP A 137 -18.34 -4.11 14.66
N ASP A 138 -18.70 -3.08 13.88
CA ASP A 138 -19.58 -3.19 12.70
C ASP A 138 -18.83 -3.26 11.34
N MET A 139 -17.49 -3.27 11.33
CA MET A 139 -16.72 -3.33 10.08
C MET A 139 -16.20 -4.73 9.80
N LEU A 140 -16.46 -5.23 8.58
CA LEU A 140 -15.83 -6.44 8.06
C LEU A 140 -14.29 -6.30 8.14
N CYS A 141 -13.70 -6.94 9.15
CA CYS A 141 -12.27 -7.23 9.28
C CYS A 141 -11.28 -6.04 9.26
N GLY A 142 -11.69 -4.82 9.62
CA GLY A 142 -10.76 -3.68 9.72
C GLY A 142 -10.16 -3.21 8.38
N MET A 143 -10.82 -3.54 7.27
CA MET A 143 -10.38 -3.16 5.93
C MET A 143 -10.89 -1.77 5.54
N CYS A 144 -10.02 -1.00 4.91
CA CYS A 144 -10.26 0.36 4.50
C CYS A 144 -9.98 0.55 3.01
N VAL A 145 -10.66 1.52 2.41
CA VAL A 145 -10.38 1.98 1.05
C VAL A 145 -10.03 3.46 1.08
N PHE A 146 -8.99 3.83 0.35
CA PHE A 146 -8.60 5.20 0.09
C PHE A 146 -8.69 5.48 -1.41
N HIS A 147 -9.63 6.34 -1.80
CA HIS A 147 -9.75 6.80 -3.18
C HIS A 147 -8.89 8.05 -3.40
N LEU A 148 -7.99 8.03 -4.39
CA LEU A 148 -7.02 9.11 -4.60
C LEU A 148 -7.66 10.45 -5.01
N ASP A 149 -8.83 10.41 -5.64
CA ASP A 149 -9.59 11.59 -6.05
C ASP A 149 -10.33 12.26 -4.88
N GLN A 150 -10.82 11.45 -3.92
CA GLN A 150 -11.52 11.96 -2.73
C GLN A 150 -10.55 12.33 -1.60
N ARG A 151 -9.34 11.74 -1.59
CA ARG A 151 -8.31 11.92 -0.57
C ARG A 151 -8.78 11.68 0.87
N ARG A 152 -9.66 10.70 1.04
CA ARG A 152 -10.17 10.29 2.33
C ARG A 152 -10.13 8.78 2.45
N VAL A 153 -9.88 8.30 3.66
CA VAL A 153 -10.11 6.91 4.01
C VAL A 153 -11.60 6.73 4.28
N SER A 154 -12.13 5.59 3.84
CA SER A 154 -13.48 5.17 4.15
C SER A 154 -13.46 3.68 4.50
N PRO A 155 -14.40 3.24 5.34
CA PRO A 155 -14.66 1.82 5.56
C PRO A 155 -14.90 1.10 4.22
N LEU A 156 -14.36 -0.11 4.06
CA LEU A 156 -14.62 -0.89 2.85
C LEU A 156 -16.10 -1.28 2.73
N SER A 157 -16.81 -1.39 3.85
CA SER A 157 -18.25 -1.67 3.93
C SER A 157 -19.13 -0.62 3.24
N ASP A 158 -18.63 0.61 3.10
CA ASP A 158 -19.34 1.68 2.41
C ASP A 158 -19.38 1.47 0.88
N TYR A 159 -18.62 0.49 0.38
CA TYR A 159 -18.50 0.18 -1.04
C TYR A 159 -18.80 -1.30 -1.31
N PRO A 160 -20.08 -1.65 -1.54
CA PRO A 160 -20.51 -3.03 -1.74
C PRO A 160 -19.74 -3.78 -2.83
N ASP A 161 -19.41 -3.11 -3.94
CA ASP A 161 -18.64 -3.72 -5.04
C ASP A 161 -17.24 -4.18 -4.60
N HIS A 162 -16.62 -3.44 -3.68
CA HIS A 162 -15.33 -3.82 -3.11
C HIS A 162 -15.47 -4.85 -1.99
N SER A 163 -16.46 -4.70 -1.09
CA SER A 163 -16.66 -5.65 0.02
C SER A 163 -17.08 -7.04 -0.45
N ASN A 164 -17.82 -7.13 -1.55
CA ASN A 164 -18.26 -8.40 -2.15
C ASN A 164 -17.09 -9.23 -2.72
N LEU A 165 -15.91 -8.65 -2.92
CA LEU A 165 -14.72 -9.42 -3.30
C LEU A 165 -14.29 -10.40 -2.20
N PHE A 166 -14.59 -10.05 -0.95
CA PHE A 166 -14.16 -10.80 0.23
C PHE A 166 -15.28 -11.67 0.80
N TRP A 167 -16.49 -11.60 0.23
CA TRP A 167 -17.67 -12.26 0.77
C TRP A 167 -18.55 -12.92 -0.32
N PRO A 168 -19.00 -14.18 -0.14
CA PRO A 168 -18.69 -15.05 0.99
C PRO A 168 -17.22 -15.51 0.96
N PRO A 169 -16.60 -15.72 2.12
CA PRO A 169 -15.24 -16.21 2.18
C PRO A 169 -15.23 -17.62 1.58
N PRO A 170 -14.19 -17.98 0.81
CA PRO A 170 -14.06 -19.32 0.28
C PRO A 170 -14.18 -20.40 1.37
N ASP A 171 -14.78 -21.54 1.05
CA ASP A 171 -15.04 -22.64 2.00
C ASP A 171 -13.80 -23.08 2.80
N TRP A 172 -12.61 -22.97 2.22
CA TRP A 172 -11.37 -23.36 2.89
C TRP A 172 -11.01 -22.43 4.06
N ILE A 173 -11.35 -21.13 3.98
CA ILE A 173 -11.17 -20.18 5.08
C ILE A 173 -12.11 -20.54 6.23
N LEU A 174 -13.38 -20.83 5.91
CA LEU A 174 -14.38 -21.22 6.90
C LEU A 174 -13.99 -22.50 7.65
N LYS A 175 -13.38 -23.47 6.96
CA LYS A 175 -12.87 -24.70 7.58
C LYS A 175 -11.69 -24.44 8.54
N MET A 176 -10.83 -23.46 8.27
CA MET A 176 -9.73 -23.12 9.18
C MET A 176 -10.21 -22.50 10.49
N LEU A 177 -11.29 -21.71 10.45
CA LEU A 177 -11.88 -21.08 11.62
C LEU A 177 -12.64 -22.06 12.53
N GLN A 178 -13.05 -23.23 12.02
CA GLN A 178 -13.71 -24.27 12.81
C GLN A 178 -12.74 -25.19 13.58
N HIS A 179 -11.44 -25.05 13.34
CA HIS A 179 -10.39 -25.84 13.99
C HIS A 179 -9.49 -25.00 14.91
N SER A 180 -9.90 -23.78 15.24
CA SER A 180 -9.22 -22.86 16.18
C SER A 180 -9.83 -22.94 17.58
#